data_AF-X1IZS1-F1
#
_entry.id   AF-X1IZS1-F1
#
_cell.length_a   1.000
_cell.length_b   1.000
_cell.length_c   1.000
_cell.angle_alpha   90.00
_cell.angle_beta   90.00
_cell.angle_gamma   90.00
#
_symmetry.space_group_name_H-M   'P 1'
#
loop_
_entity.id
_entity.type
_entity.pdbx_description
1 polymer ?
#
loop_
_entity_poly.entity_id
_entity_poly.type
_entity_poly.pdbx_seq_one_letter_code
_entity_poly.pdbx_strand_id
1 'polypeptide(L)' 'MVEEGFDREHPYCSGVVELEEGTRVTARILGVDVMNPDQIKIGTPVAVEYQERVHGGERETFLAFRAVSRGIPHLNSQ' A
#
# COMPACT_ATOMS: atom_id res chain seq x y z
N MET A 1 12.44 3.08 -6.65
CA MET A 1 11.42 3.64 -7.57
C MET A 1 11.57 3.07 -8.97
N VAL A 2 12.55 3.49 -9.79
CA VAL A 2 12.77 2.89 -11.13
C VAL A 2 13.23 1.43 -11.04
N GLU A 3 14.13 1.12 -10.12
CA GLU A 3 14.63 -0.26 -9.90
C GLU A 3 13.57 -1.21 -9.30
N GLU A 4 12.49 -0.66 -8.75
CA GLU A 4 11.35 -1.46 -8.27
C GLU A 4 10.35 -1.79 -9.40
N GLY A 5 10.63 -1.34 -10.62
CA GLY A 5 9.77 -1.54 -11.79
C GLY A 5 8.64 -0.52 -11.92
N PHE A 6 8.66 0.57 -11.14
CA PHE A 6 7.68 1.64 -11.31
C PHE A 6 8.10 2.59 -12.42
N ASP A 7 7.27 2.66 -13.44
CA ASP A 7 7.43 3.54 -14.59
C ASP A 7 6.06 4.15 -14.95
N ARG A 8 5.97 4.78 -16.13
CA ARG A 8 4.73 5.39 -16.59
C ARG A 8 3.63 4.36 -16.90
N GLU A 9 4.01 3.14 -17.23
CA GLU A 9 3.10 2.03 -17.55
C GLU A 9 2.76 1.19 -16.30
N HIS A 10 3.59 1.27 -15.26
CA HIS A 10 3.42 0.63 -13.96
C HIS A 10 3.44 1.67 -12.83
N PRO A 11 2.39 2.51 -12.70
CA PRO A 11 2.33 3.50 -11.63
C PRO A 11 2.15 2.86 -10.25
N TYR A 12 2.49 3.60 -9.20
CA TYR A 12 2.13 3.26 -7.82
C TYR A 12 1.29 4.37 -7.19
N CYS A 13 0.51 4.00 -6.18
CA CYS A 13 -0.19 4.96 -5.35
C CYS A 13 0.64 5.29 -4.09
N SER A 14 0.78 6.57 -3.79
CA SER A 14 1.29 7.06 -2.51
C SER A 14 0.28 8.03 -1.89
N GLY A 15 0.23 8.08 -0.57
CA GLY A 15 -0.71 8.92 0.14
C GLY A 15 -0.30 9.18 1.59
N VAL A 16 -1.00 10.11 2.22
CA VAL A 16 -0.91 10.37 3.65
C VAL A 16 -1.96 9.52 4.36
N VAL A 17 -1.50 8.62 5.22
CA VAL A 17 -2.36 7.78 6.06
C VAL A 17 -2.47 8.44 7.43
N GLU A 18 -3.69 8.72 7.86
CA GLU A 18 -4.00 9.08 9.25
C GLU A 18 -4.25 7.79 10.03
N LEU A 19 -3.43 7.55 11.05
CA LEU A 19 -3.56 6.41 11.95
C LEU A 19 -4.61 6.69 13.02
N GLU A 20 -5.15 5.64 13.63
CA GLU A 20 -6.20 5.76 14.67
C GLU A 20 -5.72 6.55 15.90
N GLU A 21 -4.41 6.53 16.17
CA GLU A 21 -3.77 7.30 17.22
C GLU A 21 -3.62 8.80 16.89
N GLY A 22 -4.00 9.23 15.67
CA GLY A 22 -3.98 10.62 15.22
C GLY A 22 -2.68 11.06 14.52
N THR A 23 -1.68 10.19 14.45
CA THR A 23 -0.43 10.46 13.71
C THR A 23 -0.63 10.29 12.21
N ARG A 24 0.09 11.05 11.39
CA ARG A 24 0.04 10.95 9.93
C ARG A 24 1.38 10.50 9.37
N VAL A 25 1.35 9.56 8.44
CA VAL A 25 2.54 9.03 7.77
C VAL A 25 2.35 9.04 6.25
N THR A 26 3.42 9.34 5.51
CA THR A 26 3.41 9.19 4.06
C THR A 26 3.86 7.77 3.72
N ALA A 27 3.04 7.03 2.98
CA ALA A 27 3.32 5.63 2.67
C ALA A 27 2.78 5.23 1.30
N ARG A 28 3.25 4.07 0.81
CA ARG A 28 2.71 3.43 -0.39
C ARG A 28 1.37 2.78 -0.07
N ILE A 29 0.39 2.98 -0.95
CA ILE A 29 -0.93 2.38 -0.86
C ILE A 29 -1.02 1.20 -1.84
N LEU A 30 -1.38 0.03 -1.34
CA LEU A 30 -1.54 -1.21 -2.08
C LEU A 30 -3.03 -1.58 -2.20
N GLY A 31 -3.36 -2.48 -3.12
CA GLY A 31 -4.73 -2.97 -3.28
C GLY A 31 -5.71 -1.95 -3.89
N VAL A 32 -5.18 -0.92 -4.55
CA VAL A 32 -5.95 0.08 -5.32
C VAL A 32 -5.68 -0.06 -6.80
N ASP A 33 -6.66 0.29 -7.63
CA ASP A 33 -6.49 0.32 -9.08
C ASP A 33 -5.80 1.62 -9.50
N VAL A 34 -4.48 1.54 -9.65
CA VAL A 34 -3.62 2.66 -10.05
C VAL A 34 -3.82 3.10 -11.51
N MET A 35 -4.44 2.27 -12.34
CA MET A 35 -4.74 2.61 -13.74
C MET A 35 -6.02 3.43 -13.86
N ASN A 36 -6.89 3.40 -12.84
CA ASN A 36 -8.12 4.17 -12.72
C ASN A 36 -8.07 5.07 -11.46
N PRO A 37 -7.22 6.11 -11.44
CA PRO A 37 -6.93 6.89 -10.23
C PRO A 37 -8.15 7.64 -9.68
N ASP A 38 -9.15 7.93 -10.52
CA ASP A 38 -10.42 8.54 -10.12
C ASP A 38 -11.26 7.66 -9.17
N GLN A 39 -11.01 6.35 -9.16
CA GLN A 39 -11.68 5.41 -8.24
C GLN A 39 -11.02 5.34 -6.87
N ILE A 40 -9.81 5.91 -6.71
CA ILE A 40 -9.07 5.92 -5.44
C ILE A 40 -9.64 7.04 -4.56
N LYS A 41 -10.44 6.68 -3.54
CA LYS A 41 -11.16 7.64 -2.70
C LYS A 41 -10.41 7.96 -1.42
N ILE A 42 -10.32 9.25 -1.09
CA ILE A 42 -9.90 9.71 0.24
C ILE A 42 -10.86 9.15 1.30
N GLY A 43 -10.31 8.75 2.45
CA GLY A 43 -11.07 8.12 3.54
C GLY A 43 -11.28 6.62 3.37
N THR A 44 -10.70 6.00 2.33
CA THR A 44 -10.64 4.54 2.22
C THR A 44 -9.86 3.97 3.40
N PRO A 45 -10.43 3.06 4.21
CA PRO A 45 -9.71 2.43 5.31
C PRO A 45 -8.54 1.60 4.78
N VAL A 46 -7.44 1.60 5.51
CA VAL A 46 -6.24 0.86 5.16
C VAL A 46 -5.71 0.09 6.37
N ALA A 47 -4.96 -0.97 6.12
CA ALA A 47 -4.25 -1.74 7.14
C ALA A 47 -2.76 -1.81 6.78
N VAL A 48 -1.90 -1.88 7.79
CA VAL A 48 -0.45 -2.04 7.57
C VAL A 48 -0.17 -3.35 6.85
N GLU A 49 0.75 -3.31 5.88
CA GLU A 49 1.26 -4.47 5.18
C GLU A 49 2.78 -4.33 5.00
N TYR A 50 3.50 -5.38 5.35
CA TYR A 50 4.94 -5.46 5.13
C TYR A 50 5.22 -6.19 3.82
N GLN A 51 5.93 -5.55 2.91
CA GLN A 51 6.38 -6.18 1.68
C GLN A 51 7.86 -6.51 1.76
N GLU A 52 8.18 -7.79 1.60
CA GLU A 52 9.53 -8.24 1.38
C GLU A 52 9.88 -8.05 -0.10
N ARG A 53 11.05 -7.46 -0.36
CA ARG A 53 11.62 -7.31 -1.70
C ARG A 53 13.06 -7.75 -1.67
N VAL A 54 13.48 -8.44 -2.73
CA VAL A 54 14.88 -8.76 -2.94
C VAL A 54 15.48 -7.67 -3.80
N HIS A 55 16.38 -6.86 -3.24
CA HIS A 55 17.11 -5.83 -3.95
C HIS A 55 18.60 -6.21 -3.97
N GLY A 56 19.19 -6.35 -5.16
CA GLY A 56 20.63 -6.66 -5.29
C GLY A 56 21.09 -8.00 -4.68
N GLY A 57 20.16 -8.89 -4.28
CA GLY A 57 20.47 -10.15 -3.60
C GLY A 57 20.22 -10.14 -2.08
N GLU A 58 19.90 -8.98 -1.50
CA GLU A 58 19.52 -8.83 -0.09
C GLU A 58 18.00 -8.68 0.06
N ARG A 59 17.45 -9.21 1.16
CA ARG A 59 16.02 -9.10 1.48
C ARG A 59 15.79 -7.85 2.32
N GLU A 60 15.02 -6.91 1.79
CA GLU A 60 14.56 -5.73 2.51
C GLU A 60 13.05 -5.79 2.76
N THR A 61 12.64 -5.38 3.96
CA THR A 61 11.23 -5.32 4.36
C THR A 61 10.78 -3.87 4.36
N PHE A 62 9.74 -3.57 3.59
CA PHE A 62 9.17 -2.23 3.48
C PHE A 62 7.78 -2.18 4.10
N LEU A 63 7.52 -1.12 4.85
CA LEU A 63 6.18 -0.81 5.36
C LEU A 63 5.35 -0.12 4.28
N ALA A 64 4.16 -0.66 4.05
CA ALA A 64 3.14 -0.11 3.17
C ALA A 64 1.77 -0.24 3.85
N PHE A 65 0.73 0.28 3.20
CA PHE A 65 -0.65 0.14 3.65
C PHE A 65 -1.51 -0.42 2.53
N ARG A 66 -2.30 -1.46 2.79
CA ARG A 66 -3.26 -2.01 1.83
C ARG A 66 -4.65 -1.45 2.09
N ALA A 67 -5.33 -1.01 1.02
CA ALA A 67 -6.74 -0.68 1.07
C ALA A 67 -7.58 -1.91 1.47
N VAL A 68 -8.36 -1.77 2.53
CA VAL A 68 -9.28 -2.83 2.97
C VAL A 68 -10.68 -2.48 2.48
N SER A 69 -11.23 -3.32 1.61
CA SER A 69 -12.68 -3.31 1.39
C SER A 69 -13.34 -3.63 2.73
N ARG A 70 -14.39 -2.90 3.13
CA ARG A 70 -15.24 -3.27 4.28
C ARG A 70 -15.98 -4.58 3.99
N GLY A 71 -15.25 -5.68 3.95
CA GLY A 71 -15.70 -7.06 3.99
C GLY A 71 -14.95 -7.68 5.16
N ILE A 72 -15.66 -7.79 6.28
CA ILE A 72 -15.40 -8.60 7.48
C ILE A 72 -13.91 -9.00 7.67
N PRO A 73 -13.17 -8.36 8.58
CA PRO A 73 -11.89 -8.90 8.99
C PRO A 73 -12.20 -10.20 9.73
N HIS A 74 -11.78 -11.36 9.18
CA HIS A 74 -11.48 -12.63 9.85
C HIS A 74 -11.50 -13.77 8.81
N LEU A 75 -10.45 -13.89 8.00
CA LEU A 75 -9.99 -15.21 7.57
C LEU A 75 -8.53 -15.12 7.10
N ASN A 76 -7.60 -15.38 8.02
CA ASN A 76 -6.40 -16.18 7.76
C ASN A 76 -5.61 -16.30 9.08
N SER A 77 -6.08 -17.20 9.94
CA SER A 77 -5.17 -18.05 10.70
C SER A 77 -4.95 -19.30 9.85
N GLN A 78 -3.75 -19.46 9.31
CA GLN A 78 -3.11 -20.74 9.06
C GLN A 78 -1.71 -20.67 9.65
#